data_AF-A0AAX1EID3-F1
#
_entry.id   AF-A0AAX1EID3-F1
#
_cell.length_a   1.000
_cell.length_b   1.000
_cell.length_c   1.000
_cell.angle_alpha   90.00
_cell.angle_beta   90.00
_cell.angle_gamma   90.00
#
_symmetry.space_group_name_H-M   'P 1'
#
loop_
_entity.id
_entity.type
_entity.pdbx_description
1 polymer ?
#
loop_
_entity_poly.entity_id
_entity_poly.type
_entity_poly.pdbx_seq_one_letter_code
_entity_poly.pdbx_strand_id
1 'polypeptide(L)'
;MIAWIRSILANYSRNEQRDGIGSVNKEQNTSTQNKDSQPTWVYVWKMTRDTPGHAAIQVGGNKLKLKQEDEGEYISIHPYGFPSAGLTAILPLPAIYAKTLAEDMETEAAARTHILIDDFNSRPYFPSDAPALAEPDYIFKLQKLDTANMLKYIHQTRRSVEKGETGYQLFPNLNVIGFFKAASSFVSQDPIDVELYRRRATHEKETSQVTNCTKLVSEILKRGGHPIASSKKPWEITPDGLAQKINNSPSSQPGA
;
A
#
# COMPACT_ATOMS: atom_id res chain seq x y z
N MET A 1 12.79 10.74 18.56
CA MET A 1 12.41 9.81 17.47
C MET A 1 11.87 10.54 16.23
N ILE A 2 10.85 11.42 16.33
CA ILE A 2 10.29 12.20 15.20
C ILE A 2 11.29 13.16 14.52
N ALA A 3 12.28 13.70 15.26
CA ALA A 3 13.25 14.64 14.72
C ALA A 3 14.28 14.00 13.76
N TRP A 4 14.51 12.68 13.86
CA TRP A 4 15.53 12.00 13.06
C TRP A 4 15.03 11.69 11.63
N ILE A 5 13.76 11.28 11.49
CA ILE A 5 13.13 11.05 10.19
C ILE A 5 13.03 12.37 9.41
N ARG A 6 12.63 13.46 10.07
CA ARG A 6 12.65 14.81 9.48
C ARG A 6 14.04 15.24 9.02
N SER A 7 15.10 14.86 9.73
CA SER A 7 16.49 15.15 9.31
C SER A 7 16.92 14.35 8.07
N ILE A 8 16.43 13.12 7.90
CA ILE A 8 16.73 12.30 6.71
C ILE A 8 16.01 12.87 5.48
N LEU A 9 14.75 13.25 5.63
CA LEU A 9 13.96 13.87 4.55
C LEU A 9 14.44 15.28 4.19
N ALA A 10 14.88 16.08 5.16
CA ALA A 10 15.46 17.40 4.90
C ALA A 10 16.80 17.35 4.13
N ASN A 11 17.55 16.25 4.27
CA ASN A 11 18.76 16.00 3.47
C ASN A 11 18.42 15.43 2.08
N TYR A 12 17.25 14.80 1.90
CA TYR A 12 16.76 14.29 0.61
C TYR A 12 16.46 15.44 -0.37
N SER A 13 15.71 16.47 0.06
CA SER A 13 15.40 17.64 -0.78
C SER A 13 16.64 18.46 -1.18
N ARG A 14 17.74 18.34 -0.44
CA ARG A 14 18.98 19.07 -0.70
C ARG A 14 19.93 18.37 -1.69
N ASN A 15 19.76 17.07 -1.93
CA ASN A 15 20.67 16.26 -2.74
C ASN A 15 20.16 15.97 -4.17
N GLU A 16 18.89 16.21 -4.49
CA GLU A 16 18.39 16.08 -5.89
C GLU A 16 18.96 17.14 -6.86
N GLN A 17 19.67 18.15 -6.36
CA GLN A 17 20.30 19.18 -7.18
C GLN A 17 21.76 18.91 -7.55
N ARG A 18 22.35 17.78 -7.13
CA ARG A 18 23.73 17.43 -7.48
C ARG A 18 23.85 15.95 -7.83
N ASP A 19 24.23 15.76 -9.10
CA ASP A 19 25.00 14.63 -9.62
C ASP A 19 24.22 13.74 -10.60
N GLY A 20 24.29 14.16 -11.86
CA GLY A 20 24.16 13.27 -13.00
C GLY A 20 25.46 12.51 -13.31
N ILE A 21 25.28 11.44 -14.08
CA ILE A 21 26.27 10.69 -14.89
C ILE A 21 27.22 9.77 -14.10
N GLY A 22 27.12 8.44 -14.33
CA GLY A 22 28.25 7.55 -14.06
C GLY A 22 27.99 6.04 -13.90
N SER A 23 27.87 5.34 -15.02
CA SER A 23 28.27 3.96 -15.36
C SER A 23 28.13 2.76 -14.40
N VAL A 24 27.54 1.73 -15.00
CA VAL A 24 27.45 0.30 -14.63
C VAL A 24 28.83 -0.36 -14.52
N ASN A 25 29.00 -1.25 -13.52
CA ASN A 25 29.76 -2.50 -13.67
C ASN A 25 29.19 -3.61 -12.77
N LYS A 26 29.04 -4.79 -13.38
CA LYS A 26 28.57 -6.07 -12.81
C LYS A 26 29.73 -6.84 -12.14
N GLU A 27 29.31 -7.91 -11.45
CA GLU A 27 30.10 -9.05 -10.93
C GLU A 27 30.62 -8.86 -9.49
N GLN A 28 30.56 -9.82 -8.57
CA GLN A 28 30.15 -11.23 -8.59
C GLN A 28 30.11 -11.71 -7.11
N ASN A 29 29.57 -12.92 -6.94
CA ASN A 29 29.90 -13.91 -5.91
C ASN A 29 29.13 -13.96 -4.58
N THR A 30 28.37 -15.05 -4.53
CA THR A 30 27.91 -15.85 -3.41
C THR A 30 28.87 -15.89 -2.21
N SER A 31 28.34 -15.55 -1.03
CA SER A 31 28.78 -16.12 0.23
C SER A 31 27.59 -16.72 0.98
N THR A 32 27.64 -18.03 1.18
CA THR A 32 26.81 -18.79 2.11
C THR A 32 27.21 -18.39 3.54
N GLN A 33 26.79 -17.21 3.98
CA GLN A 33 26.84 -16.83 5.38
C GLN A 33 25.55 -17.28 6.06
N ASN A 34 25.67 -17.81 7.27
CA ASN A 34 24.56 -17.96 8.22
C ASN A 34 23.63 -16.76 8.05
N LYS A 35 22.42 -16.98 7.53
CA LYS A 35 21.45 -15.90 7.35
C LYS A 35 21.03 -15.46 8.75
N ASP A 36 21.76 -14.50 9.31
CA ASP A 36 21.19 -13.56 10.27
C ASP A 36 19.86 -13.14 9.67
N SER A 37 18.78 -13.46 10.39
CA SER A 37 17.42 -13.23 9.92
C SER A 37 17.28 -11.75 9.62
N GLN A 38 17.27 -11.42 8.33
CA GLN A 38 17.20 -10.05 7.85
C GLN A 38 15.92 -9.40 8.40
N PRO A 39 15.99 -8.13 8.84
CA PRO A 39 14.84 -7.48 9.45
C PRO A 39 13.71 -7.38 8.44
N THR A 40 12.49 -7.38 8.95
CA THR A 40 11.28 -7.12 8.17
C THR A 40 10.62 -5.88 8.73
N TRP A 41 10.35 -4.90 7.88
CA TRP A 41 9.75 -3.65 8.25
C TRP A 41 8.29 -3.64 7.82
N VAL A 42 7.38 -3.26 8.71
CA VAL A 42 5.97 -3.09 8.39
C VAL A 42 5.60 -1.63 8.59
N TYR A 43 5.03 -1.02 7.57
CA TYR A 43 4.61 0.37 7.54
C TYR A 43 3.10 0.41 7.58
N VAL A 44 2.53 1.23 8.46
CA VAL A 44 1.08 1.37 8.60
C VAL A 44 0.72 2.85 8.63
N TRP A 45 -0.18 3.23 7.72
CA TRP A 45 -0.93 4.49 7.76
C TRP A 45 -2.31 4.19 8.32
N LYS A 46 -2.70 4.91 9.35
CA LYS A 46 -3.99 4.72 10.01
C LYS A 46 -5.14 5.10 9.10
N MET A 47 -6.27 4.46 9.33
CA MET A 47 -7.53 4.99 8.81
C MET A 47 -7.79 6.35 9.44
N THR A 48 -8.18 7.32 8.63
CA THR A 48 -8.69 8.62 9.10
C THR A 48 -10.06 8.87 8.46
N ARG A 49 -10.64 10.05 8.70
CA ARG A 49 -11.85 10.47 7.99
C ARG A 49 -11.62 10.55 6.47
N ASP A 50 -10.39 10.89 6.07
CA ASP A 50 -10.07 11.31 4.70
C ASP A 50 -9.21 10.29 3.94
N THR A 51 -8.71 9.25 4.61
CA THR A 51 -8.01 8.12 3.97
C THR A 51 -8.43 6.79 4.60
N PRO A 52 -8.63 5.73 3.81
CA PRO A 52 -8.90 4.39 4.34
C PRO A 52 -7.67 3.74 4.98
N GLY A 53 -6.55 4.46 5.05
CA GLY A 53 -5.27 3.97 5.55
C GLY A 53 -4.63 2.94 4.63
N HIS A 54 -3.41 2.55 4.98
CA HIS A 54 -2.59 1.68 4.14
C HIS A 54 -1.63 0.85 4.96
N ALA A 55 -1.18 -0.24 4.36
CA ALA A 55 -0.17 -1.10 4.96
C ALA A 55 0.79 -1.59 3.89
N ALA A 56 2.09 -1.54 4.21
CA ALA A 56 3.14 -2.02 3.35
C ALA A 56 4.17 -2.83 4.14
N ILE A 57 4.97 -3.62 3.42
CA ILE A 57 6.00 -4.44 4.05
C ILE A 57 7.27 -4.43 3.21
N GLN A 58 8.40 -4.39 3.91
CA GLN A 58 9.73 -4.58 3.37
C GLN A 58 10.37 -5.80 4.02
N VAL A 59 10.77 -6.77 3.22
CA VAL A 59 11.46 -7.97 3.66
C VAL A 59 12.95 -7.84 3.35
N GLY A 60 13.76 -7.82 4.41
CA GLY A 60 15.20 -7.61 4.34
C GLY A 60 15.61 -6.16 4.11
N GLY A 61 16.93 -5.95 4.02
CA GLY A 61 17.53 -4.63 3.92
C GLY A 61 17.69 -3.97 5.28
N ASN A 62 18.86 -3.38 5.49
CA ASN A 62 19.23 -2.80 6.78
C ASN A 62 18.64 -1.39 7.00
N LYS A 63 18.09 -0.78 5.95
CA LYS A 63 17.53 0.57 5.93
C LYS A 63 16.15 0.56 5.26
N LEU A 64 15.39 1.63 5.45
CA LEU A 64 14.12 1.83 4.78
C LEU A 64 14.34 1.93 3.26
N LYS A 65 13.52 1.24 2.47
CA LYS A 65 13.60 1.26 1.01
C LYS A 65 12.91 2.50 0.43
N LEU A 66 13.61 3.62 0.43
CA LEU A 66 13.11 4.90 -0.12
C LEU A 66 13.32 4.98 -1.63
N LYS A 67 14.34 4.27 -2.15
CA LYS A 67 14.66 4.18 -3.57
C LYS A 67 14.69 2.74 -4.04
N GLN A 68 14.63 2.53 -5.35
CA GLN A 68 14.60 1.18 -5.92
C GLN A 68 15.88 0.39 -5.61
N GLU A 69 17.01 1.08 -5.59
CA GLU A 69 18.35 0.58 -5.31
C GLU A 69 18.61 0.26 -3.83
N ASP A 70 17.80 0.78 -2.91
CA ASP A 70 17.93 0.47 -1.49
C ASP A 70 17.71 -1.03 -1.25
N GLU A 71 18.48 -1.61 -0.33
CA GLU A 71 18.41 -3.04 -0.04
C GLU A 71 17.03 -3.48 0.46
N GLY A 72 16.70 -4.75 0.21
CA GLY A 72 15.45 -5.35 0.65
C GLY A 72 14.35 -5.28 -0.41
N GLU A 73 13.32 -6.07 -0.15
CA GLU A 73 12.20 -6.26 -1.07
C GLU A 73 10.95 -5.62 -0.50
N TYR A 74 10.43 -4.60 -1.15
CA TYR A 74 9.26 -3.84 -0.69
C TYR A 74 8.02 -4.18 -1.50
N ILE A 75 6.90 -4.38 -0.85
CA ILE A 75 5.63 -4.51 -1.54
C ILE A 75 4.50 -3.87 -0.73
N SER A 76 3.66 -3.15 -1.45
CA SER A 76 2.30 -2.84 -1.07
C SER A 76 1.41 -3.07 -2.30
N ILE A 77 0.10 -3.03 -2.10
CA ILE A 77 -0.85 -2.98 -3.21
C ILE A 77 -1.91 -1.93 -2.92
N HIS A 78 -2.34 -1.25 -3.97
CA HIS A 78 -3.42 -0.27 -3.94
C HIS A 78 -4.02 -0.19 -5.35
N PRO A 79 -5.20 0.41 -5.54
CA PRO A 79 -5.75 0.59 -6.88
C PRO A 79 -5.18 1.87 -7.52
N TYR A 80 -5.46 2.07 -8.80
CA TYR A 80 -5.15 3.33 -9.47
C TYR A 80 -6.05 4.45 -8.93
N GLY A 81 -5.45 5.54 -8.45
CA GLY A 81 -6.17 6.61 -7.74
C GLY A 81 -6.69 6.08 -6.40
N PHE A 82 -5.88 6.19 -5.35
CA PHE A 82 -6.16 5.66 -4.00
C PHE A 82 -7.52 6.17 -3.50
N PRO A 83 -8.59 5.36 -3.51
CA PRO A 83 -9.94 5.88 -3.33
C PRO A 83 -10.13 6.17 -1.85
N SER A 84 -10.24 7.45 -1.51
CA SER A 84 -10.53 7.89 -0.14
C SER A 84 -12.00 7.73 0.24
N ALA A 85 -12.92 7.65 -0.74
CA ALA A 85 -14.35 7.54 -0.48
C ALA A 85 -15.14 7.04 -1.71
N GLY A 86 -16.37 6.54 -1.47
CA GLY A 86 -17.39 6.33 -2.50
C GLY A 86 -17.54 4.90 -3.03
N LEU A 87 -18.30 4.75 -4.12
CA LEU A 87 -18.73 3.47 -4.70
C LEU A 87 -17.55 2.60 -5.19
N THR A 88 -16.45 3.24 -5.60
CA THR A 88 -15.22 2.56 -6.06
C THR A 88 -14.52 1.80 -4.94
N ALA A 89 -14.75 2.15 -3.67
CA ALA A 89 -14.19 1.42 -2.52
C ALA A 89 -14.85 0.03 -2.30
N ILE A 90 -16.02 -0.19 -2.91
CA ILE A 90 -16.80 -1.43 -2.81
C ILE A 90 -16.53 -2.34 -4.01
N LEU A 91 -16.22 -1.78 -5.18
CA LEU A 91 -15.90 -2.56 -6.37
C LEU A 91 -14.48 -3.12 -6.29
N PRO A 92 -14.24 -4.39 -6.67
CA PRO A 92 -12.89 -4.86 -6.93
C PRO A 92 -12.28 -4.03 -8.06
N LEU A 93 -11.20 -3.32 -7.77
CA LEU A 93 -10.43 -2.52 -8.72
C LEU A 93 -9.18 -3.28 -9.14
N PRO A 94 -8.60 -3.04 -10.33
CA PRO A 94 -7.28 -3.58 -10.65
C PRO A 94 -6.25 -3.15 -9.59
N ALA A 95 -5.49 -4.11 -9.06
CA ALA A 95 -4.40 -3.80 -8.14
C ALA A 95 -3.17 -3.30 -8.91
N ILE A 96 -2.48 -2.33 -8.36
CA ILE A 96 -1.11 -1.96 -8.69
C ILE A 96 -0.25 -2.14 -7.43
N TYR A 97 1.06 -2.31 -7.61
CA TYR A 97 1.98 -2.47 -6.49
C TYR A 97 2.98 -1.33 -6.46
N ALA A 98 3.27 -0.84 -5.25
CA ALA A 98 4.40 0.04 -5.01
C ALA A 98 5.67 -0.77 -4.77
N LYS A 99 6.81 -0.23 -5.22
CA LYS A 99 8.14 -0.82 -5.13
C LYS A 99 9.01 -0.18 -4.05
N THR A 100 8.61 0.98 -3.54
CA THR A 100 9.34 1.72 -2.52
C THR A 100 8.39 2.33 -1.50
N LEU A 101 8.92 2.64 -0.31
CA LEU A 101 8.21 3.38 0.72
C LEU A 101 7.83 4.79 0.24
N ALA A 102 8.70 5.43 -0.54
CA ALA A 102 8.47 6.77 -1.06
C ALA A 102 7.21 6.82 -1.95
N GLU A 103 7.04 5.85 -2.85
CA GLU A 103 5.85 5.74 -3.71
C GLU A 103 4.54 5.66 -2.91
N ASP A 104 4.52 4.91 -1.81
CA ASP A 104 3.35 4.85 -0.93
C ASP A 104 3.16 6.14 -0.13
N MET A 105 4.23 6.80 0.32
CA MET A 105 4.14 8.09 1.01
C MET A 105 3.59 9.19 0.09
N GLU A 106 3.96 9.18 -1.18
CA GLU A 106 3.41 10.08 -2.22
C GLU A 106 1.95 9.76 -2.52
N THR A 107 1.62 8.48 -2.67
CA THR A 107 0.25 8.03 -2.95
C THR A 107 -0.70 8.37 -1.81
N GLU A 108 -0.28 8.16 -0.56
CA GLU A 108 -1.04 8.56 0.64
C GLU A 108 -1.17 10.08 0.78
N ALA A 109 -0.11 10.84 0.44
CA ALA A 109 -0.18 12.29 0.42
C ALA A 109 -1.20 12.79 -0.60
N ALA A 110 -1.19 12.22 -1.81
CA ALA A 110 -2.17 12.54 -2.85
C ALA A 110 -3.60 12.19 -2.40
N ALA A 111 -3.81 11.05 -1.73
CA ALA A 111 -5.11 10.63 -1.22
C ALA A 111 -5.68 11.61 -0.17
N ARG A 112 -4.83 12.12 0.72
CA ARG A 112 -5.23 13.12 1.75
C ARG A 112 -5.52 14.50 1.17
N THR A 113 -5.02 14.77 -0.03
CA THR A 113 -5.12 16.08 -0.70
C THR A 113 -6.33 16.16 -1.62
N HIS A 114 -7.24 15.17 -1.56
CA HIS A 114 -8.41 15.15 -2.43
C HIS A 114 -9.21 16.46 -2.35
N ILE A 115 -9.51 16.95 -3.55
CA ILE A 115 -10.31 18.12 -3.87
C ILE A 115 -11.59 18.09 -3.03
N LEU A 116 -11.68 18.99 -2.05
CA LEU A 116 -12.95 19.29 -1.38
C LEU A 116 -13.89 19.90 -2.42
N ILE A 117 -14.63 19.05 -3.12
CA ILE A 117 -15.82 19.49 -3.87
C ILE A 117 -16.95 19.55 -2.83
N ASP A 118 -16.91 20.56 -1.98
CA ASP A 118 -17.96 20.81 -0.98
C ASP A 118 -19.23 21.39 -1.63
N ASP A 119 -19.14 21.87 -2.87
CA ASP A 119 -20.29 22.19 -3.71
C ASP A 119 -19.99 22.00 -5.21
N PHE A 120 -21.04 21.90 -6.03
CA PHE A 120 -20.93 21.77 -7.50
C PHE A 120 -20.69 23.09 -8.24
N ASN A 121 -20.66 24.23 -7.52
CA ASN A 121 -20.56 25.57 -8.09
C ASN A 121 -19.15 26.15 -7.98
N SER A 122 -18.33 25.58 -7.11
CA SER A 122 -16.97 25.95 -6.81
C SER A 122 -16.06 25.36 -7.86
N ARG A 123 -15.10 26.16 -8.32
CA ARG A 123 -14.02 25.62 -9.14
C ARG A 123 -13.25 24.61 -8.28
N PRO A 124 -12.94 23.41 -8.82
CA PRO A 124 -12.12 22.45 -8.11
C PRO A 124 -10.82 23.15 -7.68
N TYR A 125 -10.55 23.18 -6.38
CA TYR A 125 -9.29 23.69 -5.87
C TYR A 125 -8.24 22.59 -6.04
N PHE A 126 -7.31 22.83 -6.96
CA PHE A 126 -6.10 22.04 -7.09
C PHE A 126 -4.99 22.79 -6.36
N PRO A 127 -4.52 22.33 -5.19
CA PRO A 127 -3.37 22.94 -4.56
C PRO A 127 -2.19 22.93 -5.55
N SER A 128 -1.52 24.09 -5.69
CA SER A 128 -0.37 24.27 -6.60
C SER A 128 0.87 23.52 -6.14
N ASP A 129 0.92 23.20 -4.85
CA ASP A 129 2.10 22.64 -4.21
C ASP A 129 1.90 21.13 -4.06
N ALA A 130 2.94 20.37 -4.43
CA ALA A 130 2.96 18.93 -4.18
C ALA A 130 2.72 18.70 -2.68
N PRO A 131 1.77 17.84 -2.29
CA PRO A 131 1.48 17.62 -0.89
C PRO A 131 2.72 17.08 -0.18
N ALA A 132 2.93 17.53 1.06
CA ALA A 132 3.99 16.98 1.89
C ALA A 132 3.80 15.46 2.01
N LEU A 133 4.89 14.70 1.84
CA LEU A 133 4.88 13.24 1.93
C LEU A 133 4.18 12.78 3.21
N ALA A 134 3.27 11.82 3.07
CA ALA A 134 2.55 11.27 4.20
C ALA A 134 3.39 10.16 4.84
N GLU A 135 4.09 10.47 5.94
CA GLU A 135 4.83 9.45 6.70
C GLU A 135 3.89 8.39 7.30
N PRO A 136 4.34 7.12 7.45
CA PRO A 136 3.59 6.10 8.18
C PRO A 136 3.35 6.50 9.64
N ASP A 137 2.16 6.20 10.16
CA ASP A 137 1.83 6.38 11.58
C ASP A 137 2.56 5.37 12.47
N TYR A 138 2.81 4.16 11.95
CA TYR A 138 3.60 3.13 12.62
C TYR A 138 4.63 2.51 11.68
N ILE A 139 5.82 2.26 12.25
CA ILE A 139 6.88 1.49 11.61
C ILE A 139 7.30 0.39 12.60
N PHE A 140 7.05 -0.87 12.24
CA PHE A 140 7.46 -2.02 13.04
C PHE A 140 8.71 -2.65 12.44
N LYS A 141 9.71 -2.95 13.28
CA LYS A 141 10.89 -3.72 12.90
C LYS A 141 10.79 -5.12 13.51
N LEU A 142 10.50 -6.10 12.69
CA LEU A 142 10.38 -7.51 13.07
C LEU A 142 11.67 -8.26 12.73
N GLN A 143 12.04 -9.21 13.57
CA GLN A 143 13.23 -10.04 13.39
C GLN A 143 12.85 -11.52 13.47
N LYS A 144 13.77 -12.40 13.07
CA LYS A 144 13.63 -13.86 13.19
C LYS A 144 12.44 -14.44 12.40
N LEU A 145 12.11 -13.81 11.27
CA LEU A 145 11.09 -14.30 10.34
C LEU A 145 11.74 -15.13 9.21
N ASP A 146 10.96 -16.05 8.65
CA ASP A 146 11.34 -16.82 7.46
C ASP A 146 11.28 -15.95 6.21
N THR A 147 12.40 -15.26 5.94
CA THR A 147 12.53 -14.36 4.80
C THR A 147 12.40 -15.07 3.45
N ALA A 148 12.80 -16.33 3.34
CA ALA A 148 12.73 -17.06 2.08
C ALA A 148 11.27 -17.32 1.66
N ASN A 149 10.43 -17.76 2.61
CA ASN A 149 9.02 -18.00 2.34
C ASN A 149 8.24 -16.70 2.11
N MET A 150 8.59 -15.62 2.81
CA MET A 150 8.02 -14.30 2.55
C MET A 150 8.34 -13.81 1.14
N LEU A 151 9.62 -13.79 0.75
CA LEU A 151 10.05 -13.36 -0.59
C LEU A 151 9.42 -14.20 -1.70
N LYS A 152 9.35 -15.52 -1.53
CA LYS A 152 8.67 -16.42 -2.47
C LYS A 152 7.22 -15.98 -2.73
N TYR A 153 6.50 -15.64 -1.67
CA TYR A 153 5.11 -15.18 -1.79
C TYR A 153 5.02 -13.78 -2.40
N ILE A 154 5.91 -12.85 -2.04
CA ILE A 154 5.99 -11.52 -2.67
C ILE A 154 6.14 -11.63 -4.20
N HIS A 155 7.07 -12.46 -4.68
CA HIS A 155 7.28 -12.68 -6.11
C HIS A 155 6.11 -13.39 -6.80
N GLN A 156 5.34 -14.20 -6.08
CA GLN A 156 4.11 -14.80 -6.61
C GLN A 156 3.02 -13.74 -6.77
N THR A 157 2.80 -12.93 -5.74
CA THR A 157 1.81 -11.84 -5.75
C THR A 157 2.10 -10.82 -6.83
N ARG A 158 3.35 -10.36 -6.98
CA ARG A 158 3.72 -9.41 -8.04
C ARG A 158 3.36 -9.93 -9.43
N ARG A 159 3.71 -11.18 -9.72
CA ARG A 159 3.37 -11.80 -11.01
C ARG A 159 1.87 -11.87 -11.24
N SER A 160 1.06 -12.08 -10.21
CA SER A 160 -0.40 -12.08 -10.33
C SER A 160 -0.96 -10.66 -10.55
N VAL A 161 -0.42 -9.66 -9.86
CA VAL A 161 -0.78 -8.24 -10.06
C VAL A 161 -0.41 -7.79 -11.48
N GLU A 162 0.80 -8.07 -11.96
CA GLU A 162 1.28 -7.72 -13.30
C GLU A 162 0.46 -8.37 -14.42
N LYS A 163 -0.10 -9.55 -14.18
CA LYS A 163 -0.98 -10.24 -15.13
C LYS A 163 -2.43 -9.72 -15.12
N GLY A 164 -2.78 -8.83 -14.20
CA GLY A 164 -4.14 -8.36 -13.96
C GLY A 164 -5.04 -9.41 -13.30
N GLU A 165 -4.47 -10.43 -12.67
CA GLU A 165 -5.24 -11.52 -12.02
C GLU A 165 -5.65 -11.14 -10.58
N THR A 166 -4.96 -10.16 -9.98
CA THR A 166 -5.23 -9.67 -8.62
C THR A 166 -6.04 -8.37 -8.65
N GLY A 167 -7.21 -8.38 -8.02
CA GLY A 167 -8.00 -7.20 -7.70
C GLY A 167 -7.76 -6.70 -6.27
N TYR A 168 -7.95 -5.41 -6.08
CA TYR A 168 -7.90 -4.70 -4.82
C TYR A 168 -9.32 -4.29 -4.39
N GLN A 169 -9.70 -4.55 -3.12
CA GLN A 169 -11.00 -4.17 -2.58
C GLN A 169 -10.90 -3.74 -1.11
N LEU A 170 -11.43 -2.56 -0.78
CA LEU A 170 -11.29 -1.93 0.54
C LEU A 170 -12.34 -2.38 1.56
N PHE A 171 -13.61 -2.45 1.17
CA PHE A 171 -14.73 -2.75 2.08
C PHE A 171 -15.58 -3.92 1.59
N PRO A 172 -16.22 -4.70 2.50
CA PRO A 172 -17.21 -5.70 2.11
C PRO A 172 -18.40 -5.01 1.47
N ASN A 173 -19.03 -5.68 0.49
CA ASN A 173 -20.46 -5.64 0.12
C ASN A 173 -21.35 -4.77 1.04
N LEU A 174 -21.21 -3.45 0.98
CA LEU A 174 -22.25 -2.54 1.43
C LEU A 174 -23.41 -2.73 0.46
N ASN A 175 -24.63 -2.80 0.99
CA ASN A 175 -25.82 -3.02 0.19
C ASN A 175 -26.03 -1.84 -0.76
N VAL A 176 -25.40 -1.90 -1.93
CA VAL A 176 -25.42 -0.86 -2.96
C VAL A 176 -26.85 -0.55 -3.39
N ILE A 177 -27.74 -1.56 -3.35
CA ILE A 177 -29.17 -1.39 -3.63
C ILE A 177 -29.83 -0.39 -2.65
N GLY A 178 -29.42 -0.37 -1.38
CA GLY A 178 -29.93 0.61 -0.40
C GLY A 178 -29.37 2.02 -0.62
N PHE A 179 -28.09 2.11 -0.99
CA PHE A 179 -27.42 3.38 -1.32
C PHE A 179 -28.01 4.03 -2.59
N PHE A 180 -28.30 3.25 -3.64
CA PHE A 180 -28.90 3.75 -4.88
C PHE A 180 -30.40 4.00 -4.81
N LYS A 181 -31.15 3.24 -3.98
CA LYS A 181 -32.57 3.57 -3.73
C LYS A 181 -32.72 4.96 -3.13
N ALA A 182 -31.78 5.39 -2.29
CA ALA A 182 -31.73 6.74 -1.74
C ALA A 182 -31.15 7.80 -2.72
N ALA A 183 -30.39 7.38 -3.73
CA ALA A 183 -29.74 8.25 -4.71
C ALA A 183 -30.46 8.35 -6.07
N SER A 184 -31.68 7.79 -6.18
CA SER A 184 -32.53 7.80 -7.39
C SER A 184 -32.88 9.20 -7.93
N SER A 185 -32.42 10.27 -7.26
CA SER A 185 -32.51 11.66 -7.68
C SER A 185 -31.28 12.21 -8.40
N PHE A 186 -30.18 11.44 -8.60
CA PHE A 186 -28.96 11.96 -9.24
C PHE A 186 -28.50 11.11 -10.45
N VAL A 187 -28.73 11.68 -11.63
CA VAL A 187 -28.10 11.41 -12.95
C VAL A 187 -28.51 10.12 -13.67
N SER A 188 -28.74 10.24 -14.98
CA SER A 188 -29.29 9.24 -15.91
C SER A 188 -28.41 8.02 -16.21
N GLN A 189 -27.30 7.83 -15.50
CA GLN A 189 -26.42 6.66 -15.63
C GLN A 189 -25.88 6.28 -14.25
N ASP A 190 -26.13 5.04 -13.84
CA ASP A 190 -25.57 4.47 -12.61
C ASP A 190 -24.02 4.44 -12.75
N PRO A 191 -23.25 5.04 -11.83
CA PRO A 191 -21.79 4.99 -11.84
C PRO A 191 -21.23 3.57 -11.93
N ILE A 192 -21.96 2.57 -11.40
CA ILE A 192 -21.60 1.16 -11.54
C ILE A 192 -21.75 0.70 -12.98
N ASP A 193 -22.83 1.06 -13.66
CA ASP A 193 -23.05 0.71 -15.05
C ASP A 193 -21.98 1.33 -15.96
N VAL A 194 -21.57 2.57 -15.67
CA VAL A 194 -20.47 3.25 -16.39
C VAL A 194 -19.14 2.53 -16.19
N GLU A 195 -18.79 2.16 -14.97
CA GLU A 195 -17.53 1.45 -14.69
C GLU A 195 -17.54 0.00 -15.23
N LEU A 196 -18.67 -0.71 -15.13
CA LEU A 196 -18.85 -2.02 -15.74
C LEU A 196 -18.78 -1.96 -17.27
N TYR A 197 -19.39 -0.93 -17.88
CA TYR A 197 -19.30 -0.70 -19.32
C TYR A 197 -17.86 -0.38 -19.73
N ARG A 198 -17.15 0.49 -18.99
CA ARG A 198 -15.75 0.82 -19.21
C ARG A 198 -14.89 -0.44 -19.25
N ARG A 199 -15.01 -1.32 -18.26
CA ARG A 199 -14.26 -2.58 -18.18
C ARG A 199 -14.54 -3.54 -19.34
N ARG A 200 -15.81 -3.66 -19.73
CA ARG A 200 -16.18 -4.48 -20.91
C ARG A 200 -15.62 -3.89 -22.20
N ALA A 201 -15.61 -2.57 -22.32
CA ALA A 201 -15.06 -1.86 -23.48
C ALA A 201 -13.53 -1.90 -23.55
N THR A 202 -12.83 -1.92 -22.41
CA THR A 202 -11.36 -1.98 -22.35
C THR A 202 -10.80 -3.40 -22.37
N HIS A 203 -11.64 -4.44 -22.40
CA HIS A 203 -11.24 -5.84 -22.26
C HIS A 203 -10.33 -6.09 -21.03
N GLU A 204 -10.52 -5.34 -19.95
CA GLU A 204 -9.82 -5.60 -18.68
C GLU A 204 -10.19 -7.01 -18.22
N LYS A 205 -9.19 -7.88 -18.01
CA LYS A 205 -9.41 -9.26 -17.55
C LYS A 205 -10.17 -9.22 -16.22
N GLU A 206 -11.18 -10.08 -16.09
CA GLU A 206 -11.83 -10.30 -14.80
C GLU A 206 -10.79 -10.76 -13.77
N THR A 207 -10.71 -10.04 -12.65
CA THR A 207 -9.78 -10.36 -11.56
C THR A 207 -10.20 -11.69 -10.93
N SER A 208 -9.32 -12.69 -10.93
CA SER A 208 -9.61 -14.02 -10.38
C SER A 208 -9.48 -14.09 -8.86
N GLN A 209 -8.72 -13.17 -8.26
CA GLN A 209 -8.48 -13.11 -6.82
C GLN A 209 -8.59 -11.68 -6.31
N VAL A 210 -9.32 -11.48 -5.20
CA VAL A 210 -9.45 -10.16 -4.55
C VAL A 210 -8.71 -10.13 -3.21
N THR A 211 -7.97 -9.05 -2.96
CA THR A 211 -7.21 -8.79 -1.73
C THR A 211 -7.16 -7.29 -1.41
N ASN A 212 -6.46 -6.90 -0.35
CA ASN A 212 -6.09 -5.51 -0.06
C ASN A 212 -4.70 -5.46 0.60
N CYS A 213 -4.24 -4.26 0.91
CA CYS A 213 -2.92 -4.01 1.49
C CYS A 213 -2.74 -4.73 2.83
N THR A 214 -3.72 -4.68 3.72
CA THR A 214 -3.63 -5.29 5.06
C THR A 214 -3.63 -6.81 5.03
N LYS A 215 -4.47 -7.43 4.18
CA LYS A 215 -4.47 -8.89 3.96
C LYS A 215 -3.17 -9.35 3.34
N LEU A 216 -2.62 -8.60 2.37
CA LEU A 216 -1.33 -8.91 1.78
C LEU A 216 -0.22 -8.94 2.84
N VAL A 217 -0.09 -7.87 3.62
CA VAL A 217 0.92 -7.78 4.69
C VAL A 217 0.73 -8.89 5.72
N SER A 218 -0.51 -9.16 6.14
CA SER A 218 -0.83 -10.22 7.09
C SER A 218 -0.40 -11.60 6.58
N GLU A 219 -0.68 -11.93 5.32
CA GLU A 219 -0.30 -13.21 4.72
C GLU A 219 1.22 -13.34 4.52
N ILE A 220 1.91 -12.25 4.19
CA ILE A 220 3.39 -12.24 4.16
C ILE A 220 3.94 -12.52 5.56
N LEU A 221 3.51 -11.76 6.57
CA LEU A 221 3.96 -11.95 7.96
C LEU A 221 3.68 -13.37 8.49
N LYS A 222 2.50 -13.91 8.20
CA LYS A 222 2.13 -15.28 8.56
C LYS A 222 3.06 -16.30 7.91
N ARG A 223 3.39 -16.15 6.62
CA ARG A 223 4.34 -17.02 5.93
C ARG A 223 5.77 -16.89 6.47
N GLY A 224 6.11 -15.73 7.03
CA GLY A 224 7.33 -15.51 7.79
C GLY A 224 7.32 -16.14 9.18
N GLY A 225 6.21 -16.73 9.63
CA GLY A 225 6.06 -17.33 10.96
C GLY A 225 5.61 -16.36 12.06
N HIS A 226 5.26 -15.12 11.72
CA HIS A 226 4.72 -14.18 12.70
C HIS A 226 3.26 -14.56 13.06
N PRO A 227 2.87 -14.58 14.35
CA PRO A 227 1.57 -15.12 14.79
C PRO A 227 0.41 -14.14 14.53
N ILE A 228 0.05 -13.94 13.27
CA ILE A 228 -1.14 -13.18 12.85
C ILE A 228 -2.21 -14.15 12.37
N ALA A 229 -3.43 -13.98 12.88
CA ALA A 229 -4.59 -14.72 12.41
C ALA A 229 -4.89 -14.39 10.94
N SER A 230 -5.00 -15.41 10.10
CA SER A 230 -5.43 -15.22 8.71
C SER A 230 -6.84 -14.66 8.67
N SER A 231 -6.99 -13.68 7.79
CA SER A 231 -8.30 -13.18 7.41
C SER A 231 -8.87 -14.02 6.25
N LYS A 232 -10.15 -14.38 6.34
CA LYS A 232 -10.85 -14.99 5.20
C LYS A 232 -11.17 -13.93 4.14
N LYS A 233 -11.48 -12.70 4.58
CA LYS A 233 -11.95 -11.61 3.71
C LYS A 233 -10.92 -10.46 3.64
N PRO A 234 -10.67 -9.84 2.48
CA PRO A 234 -9.69 -8.75 2.36
C PRO A 234 -9.80 -7.67 3.46
N TRP A 235 -11.00 -7.18 3.71
CA TRP A 235 -11.32 -6.08 4.63
C TRP A 235 -11.51 -6.47 6.11
N GLU A 236 -11.29 -7.72 6.51
CA GLU A 236 -11.54 -8.16 7.89
C GLU A 236 -10.59 -7.50 8.91
N ILE A 237 -9.42 -7.05 8.44
CA ILE A 237 -8.41 -6.38 9.25
C ILE A 237 -8.15 -5.01 8.62
N THR A 238 -8.44 -3.96 9.36
CA THR A 238 -8.07 -2.58 8.99
C THR A 238 -6.58 -2.33 9.21
N PRO A 239 -5.97 -1.28 8.63
CA PRO A 239 -4.60 -0.90 8.93
C PRO A 239 -4.34 -0.76 10.44
N ASP A 240 -5.27 -0.11 11.15
CA ASP A 240 -5.22 0.04 12.61
C ASP A 240 -5.26 -1.31 13.34
N GLY A 241 -6.14 -2.22 12.90
CA GLY A 241 -6.27 -3.56 13.46
C GLY A 241 -5.01 -4.41 13.21
N LEU A 242 -4.36 -4.22 12.07
CA LEU A 242 -3.08 -4.87 11.76
C LEU A 242 -1.97 -4.36 12.71
N ALA A 243 -1.86 -3.04 12.89
CA ALA A 243 -0.91 -2.45 13.83
C ALA A 243 -1.10 -2.98 15.26
N GLN A 244 -2.35 -3.07 15.73
CA GLN A 244 -2.66 -3.64 17.04
C GLN A 244 -2.23 -5.11 17.16
N LYS A 245 -2.50 -5.93 16.13
CA LYS A 245 -2.10 -7.35 16.13
C LYS A 245 -0.59 -7.53 16.14
N ILE A 246 0.16 -6.70 15.43
CA ILE A 246 1.63 -6.72 15.45
C ILE A 246 2.12 -6.30 16.83
N ASN A 247 1.60 -5.22 17.40
CA ASN A 247 2.04 -4.69 18.70
C ASN A 247 1.75 -5.64 19.88
N ASN A 248 0.65 -6.41 19.80
CA ASN A 248 0.27 -7.38 20.84
C ASN A 248 0.91 -8.76 20.63
N SER A 249 1.68 -8.96 19.56
CA SER A 249 2.36 -10.22 19.29
C SER A 249 3.65 -10.34 20.12
N PRO A 250 3.95 -11.50 20.72
CA PRO A 250 5.07 -11.68 21.66
C PRO A 250 6.49 -11.51 21.04
N SER A 251 6.60 -11.13 19.77
CA SER A 251 7.85 -10.98 19.01
C SER A 251 8.15 -9.56 18.51
N SER A 252 7.31 -8.58 18.81
CA SER A 252 7.53 -7.18 18.45
C SER A 252 8.16 -6.40 19.61
N GLN A 253 9.46 -6.14 19.54
CA GLN A 253 10.04 -5.05 20.35
C GLN A 253 9.84 -3.74 19.57
N PRO A 254 9.26 -2.69 20.17
CA PRO A 254 9.26 -1.37 19.56
C PRO A 254 10.72 -0.91 19.39
N GLY A 255 11.11 -0.58 18.16
CA GLY A 255 12.41 0.02 17.88
C GLY A 255 12.43 1.44 18.43
N ALA A 256 13.36 1.71 19.36
CA ALA A 256 13.69 3.06 19.83
C ALA A 256 14.57 3.81 18.81
#